data_AF-A0A2M6ZUZ4-F1
#
_entry.id   AF-A0A2M6ZUZ4-F1
#
_cell.length_a   1.000
_cell.length_b   1.000
_cell.length_c   1.000
_cell.angle_alpha   90.00
_cell.angle_beta   90.00
_cell.angle_gamma   90.00
#
_symmetry.space_group_name_H-M   'P 1'
#
loop_
_entity.id
_entity.type
_entity.pdbx_description
1 polymer ?
#
loop_
_entity_poly.entity_id
_entity_poly.type
_entity_poly.pdbx_seq_one_letter_code
_entity_poly.pdbx_strand_id
1 'polypeptide(L)' 'MRSFIAIELPQNVKNGLAQLRSELERAEHPFVKWVNPESIHLTLKFLGNVPFKQVAEITKAIETA' A
#
# COMPACT_ATOMS: atom_id res chain seq x y z
N MET A 1 13.90 -4.44 8.84
CA MET A 1 12.97 -4.49 7.69
C MET A 1 12.25 -3.15 7.62
N ARG A 2 12.07 -2.57 6.43
CA ARG A 2 11.24 -1.36 6.29
C ARG A 2 9.76 -1.78 6.39
N SER A 3 9.01 -1.18 7.30
CA SER A 3 7.66 -1.60 7.64
C SER A 3 6.70 -0.42 7.77
N PHE A 4 5.42 -0.70 7.58
CA PHE A 4 4.30 0.24 7.73
C PHE A 4 3.04 -0.54 8.09
N ILE A 5 2.03 0.17 8.59
CA ILE A 5 0.68 -0.35 8.87
C ILE A 5 -0.24 0.14 7.77
N ALA A 6 -1.05 -0.74 7.20
CA ALA A 6 -1.96 -0.43 6.12
C ALA A 6 -3.28 -1.17 6.25
N ILE A 7 -4.31 -0.64 5.60
CA ILE A 7 -5.55 -1.35 5.34
C ILE A 7 -5.62 -1.73 3.86
N GLU A 8 -6.04 -2.97 3.60
CA GLU A 8 -6.36 -3.43 2.26
C GLU A 8 -7.59 -2.69 1.74
N LEU A 9 -7.54 -2.30 0.47
CA LEU A 9 -8.68 -1.66 -0.18
C LEU A 9 -9.66 -2.74 -0.69
N PRO A 10 -10.98 -2.51 -0.56
CA PRO A 10 -11.98 -3.37 -1.20
C PRO A 10 -11.79 -3.44 -2.72
N GLN A 11 -12.15 -4.57 -3.34
CA GLN A 11 -11.91 -4.81 -4.77
C GLN A 11 -12.54 -3.75 -5.68
N ASN A 12 -13.73 -3.25 -5.35
CA ASN A 12 -14.39 -2.20 -6.14
C ASN A 12 -13.56 -0.90 -6.18
N VAL A 13 -12.86 -0.56 -5.09
CA VAL A 13 -11.97 0.60 -5.04
C VAL A 13 -10.72 0.33 -5.89
N LYS A 14 -10.11 -0.86 -5.76
CA LYS A 14 -8.95 -1.26 -6.59
C LYS A 14 -9.28 -1.20 -8.09
N ASN A 15 -10.47 -1.66 -8.48
CA ASN A 15 -10.94 -1.62 -9.88
C ASN A 15 -11.09 -0.18 -10.38
N GLY A 16 -11.67 0.73 -9.58
CA GLY A 16 -11.79 2.14 -9.94
C GLY A 16 -10.42 2.81 -10.12
N LEU A 17 -9.45 2.49 -9.25
CA LEU A 17 -8.08 2.99 -9.37
C LEU A 17 -7.35 2.42 -10.59
N ALA A 18 -7.61 1.15 -10.95
CA ALA A 18 -7.07 0.55 -12.17
C ALA A 18 -7.60 1.24 -13.43
N GLN A 19 -8.89 1.56 -13.47
CA GLN A 19 -9.49 2.33 -14.57
C GLN A 19 -8.87 3.73 -14.65
N LEU A 20 -8.82 4.45 -13.53
CA LEU A 20 -8.23 5.80 -13.49
C LEU A 20 -6.76 5.79 -13.94
N ARG A 21 -5.98 4.80 -13.50
CA ARG A 21 -4.61 4.62 -13.98
C ARG A 21 -4.56 4.48 -15.50
N SER A 22 -5.40 3.62 -16.08
CA SER A 22 -5.45 3.40 -17.53
C SER A 22 -5.74 4.69 -18.31
N GLU A 23 -6.63 5.54 -17.77
CA GLU A 23 -6.96 6.85 -18.36
C GLU A 23 -5.79 7.86 -18.27
N LEU A 24 -4.94 7.73 -17.24
CA LEU A 24 -3.79 8.60 -17.01
C LEU A 24 -2.48 8.10 -17.61
N GLU A 25 -2.38 6.80 -17.92
CA GLU A 25 -1.21 6.15 -18.51
C GLU A 25 -1.07 6.55 -19.98
N ARG A 26 -0.41 7.70 -20.20
CA ARG A 26 -0.18 8.28 -21.53
C ARG A 26 1.22 7.99 -22.03
N ALA A 27 1.35 7.74 -23.34
CA ALA A 27 2.64 7.50 -24.00
C ALA A 27 3.63 8.67 -23.86
N GLU A 28 3.12 9.88 -23.67
CA GLU A 28 3.89 11.12 -23.44
C GLU A 28 4.58 11.16 -22.06
N HIS A 29 4.17 10.30 -21.12
CA HIS A 29 4.71 10.25 -19.76
C HIS A 29 5.43 8.91 -19.45
N PRO A 30 6.43 8.50 -20.26
CA PRO A 30 7.09 7.19 -20.09
C PRO A 30 7.89 7.10 -18.79
N PHE A 31 8.15 8.23 -18.14
CA PHE A 31 8.90 8.33 -16.88
C PHE A 31 8.06 8.01 -15.64
N VAL A 32 6.72 7.92 -15.77
CA VAL A 32 5.84 7.62 -14.63
C VAL A 32 5.88 6.12 -14.33
N LYS A 33 6.26 5.77 -13.10
CA LYS A 33 6.21 4.39 -12.60
C LYS A 33 4.89 4.15 -11.88
N TRP A 34 4.01 3.40 -12.51
CA TRP A 34 2.71 3.06 -11.93
C TRP A 34 2.80 1.87 -10.98
N VAL A 35 2.11 1.96 -9.84
CA VAL A 35 1.96 0.87 -8.88
C VAL A 35 1.00 -0.18 -9.46
N ASN A 36 1.23 -1.46 -9.15
CA ASN A 36 0.30 -2.53 -9.52
C ASN A 36 -1.02 -2.33 -8.75
N PRO A 37 -2.19 -2.24 -9.43
CA PRO A 37 -3.48 -2.05 -8.77
C PRO A 37 -3.77 -3.01 -7.61
N GLU A 38 -3.35 -4.27 -7.74
CA GLU A 38 -3.58 -5.29 -6.70
C GLU A 38 -2.78 -5.02 -5.42
N SER A 39 -1.65 -4.32 -5.53
CA SER A 39 -0.79 -3.95 -4.40
C SER A 39 -1.17 -2.62 -3.74
N ILE A 40 -2.16 -1.90 -4.27
CA ILE A 40 -2.59 -0.62 -3.71
C ILE A 40 -3.32 -0.88 -2.39
N HIS A 41 -2.85 -0.19 -1.36
CA HIS A 41 -3.38 -0.20 0.00
C HIS A 41 -3.36 1.23 0.54
N LEU A 42 -4.15 1.50 1.58
CA LEU A 42 -4.05 2.75 2.31
C LEU A 42 -3.06 2.59 3.47
N THR A 43 -1.91 3.25 3.37
CA THR A 43 -0.96 3.30 4.50
C THR A 43 -1.51 4.20 5.60
N LEU A 44 -1.61 3.67 6.82
CA LEU A 44 -2.01 4.42 8.01
C LEU A 44 -0.79 5.04 8.72
N LYS A 45 0.31 4.29 8.84
CA LYS A 45 1.50 4.73 9.57
C LYS A 45 2.77 4.08 9.03
N PHE A 46 3.77 4.89 8.72
CA PHE A 46 5.13 4.40 8.47
C PHE A 46 5.84 4.11 9.79
N LEU A 47 6.46 2.93 9.89
CA LEU A 47 7.25 2.52 11.05
C LEU A 47 8.76 2.63 10.78
N GLY A 48 9.15 2.85 9.52
CA GLY A 48 10.56 2.91 9.13
C GLY A 48 11.21 1.53 9.26
N ASN A 49 12.44 1.49 9.75
CA ASN A 49 13.18 0.23 9.94
C ASN A 49 12.85 -0.40 11.29
N VAL A 50 12.19 -1.55 11.25
CA VAL A 50 11.83 -2.34 12.42
C VAL A 50 12.71 -3.60 12.52
N PRO A 51 13.29 -3.92 13.69
CA PRO A 51 13.95 -5.21 13.95
C PRO A 51 12.96 -6.38 13.86
N PHE A 52 13.34 -7.50 13.25
CA PHE A 52 12.45 -8.66 13.08
C PHE A 52 11.82 -9.13 14.41
N LYS A 53 12.58 -9.10 15.51
CA LYS A 53 12.10 -9.48 16.84
C LYS A 53 10.94 -8.63 17.38
N GLN A 54 10.74 -7.41 16.87
CA GLN A 54 9.66 -6.50 17.31
C GLN A 54 8.37 -6.69 16.52
N VAL A 55 8.38 -7.45 15.42
CA VAL A 55 7.19 -7.62 14.56
C VAL A 55 6.03 -8.22 15.34
N ALA A 56 6.26 -9.27 16.13
CA ALA A 56 5.22 -9.92 16.92
C ALA A 56 4.58 -8.99 17.97
N GLU A 57 5.39 -8.14 18.61
CA GLU A 57 4.91 -7.16 19.60
C GLU A 57 4.04 -6.09 18.94
N ILE A 58 4.48 -5.57 17.79
CA ILE A 58 3.73 -4.59 17.00
C ILE A 58 2.40 -5.18 16.53
N THR A 59 2.39 -6.43 16.02
CA THR A 59 1.15 -7.09 15.60
C THR A 59 0.16 -7.19 16.76
N LYS A 60 0.61 -7.61 17.95
CA LYS A 60 -0.25 -7.71 19.14
C LYS A 60 -0.83 -6.36 19.55
N ALA A 61 -0.03 -5.29 19.49
CA ALA A 61 -0.50 -3.95 19.83
C ALA A 61 -1.62 -3.46 18.89
N ILE A 62 -1.58 -3.86 17.60
CA ILE A 62 -2.60 -3.52 16.61
C ILE A 62 -3.91 -4.28 16.87
N GLU A 63 -3.85 -5.55 17.30
CA GLU A 63 -5.05 -6.35 17.61
C GLU A 63 -5.88 -5.80 18.78
N THR A 64 -5.25 -5.04 19.67
CA THR A 64 -5.88 -4.47 20.87
C THR A 64 -6.22 -2.98 20.75
N ALA A 65 -5.97 -2.37 19.59
CA ALA A 65 -6.23 -0.96 19.32
C ALA A 65 -7.70 -0.74 18.87
#